data_AF-A0A4R0XQB2-F1
#
_entry.id   AF-A0A4R0XQB2-F1
#
_cell.length_a   1.000
_cell.length_b   1.000
_cell.length_c   1.000
_cell.angle_alpha   90.00
_cell.angle_beta   90.00
_cell.angle_gamma   90.00
#
_symmetry.space_group_name_H-M   'P 1'
#
loop_
_entity.id
_entity.type
_entity.pdbx_description
1 polymer ?
#
loop_
_entity_poly.entity_id
_entity_poly.type
_entity_poly.pdbx_seq_one_letter_code
_entity_poly.pdbx_strand_id
1 'polypeptide(L)'
;MFKTTLKKGDKVSLQSLSGGMAGDERFIHKFLIGEQRIKDMGLVPVRSEHSMKGFKFIAENPDKRAEDLMKAFKDPEIKMIIANIGGVDSHTIIPYLDLEVIKNNPKPVLGYSDTTSIHLLLYTLGIQTYYGPSVLDGFAENVEMHKITKESVETILFTNEEQEVIQAQEWTSEFLDWTNESFDYVKRKMNK
;
A
#
# COMPACT_ATOMS: atom_id res chain seq x y z
N MET A 1 6.02 -19.29 9.90
CA MET A 1 5.78 -17.96 9.29
C MET A 1 4.72 -17.24 10.09
N PHE A 2 4.95 -15.98 10.40
CA PHE A 2 3.94 -15.10 11.00
C PHE A 2 2.77 -14.93 10.02
N LYS A 3 1.55 -15.28 10.47
CA LYS A 3 0.31 -15.13 9.70
C LYS A 3 -0.59 -14.17 10.46
N THR A 4 -1.02 -13.09 9.82
CA THR A 4 -1.97 -12.13 10.40
C THR A 4 -3.24 -12.12 9.57
N THR A 5 -4.37 -12.27 10.27
CA THR A 5 -5.70 -12.07 9.72
C THR A 5 -6.23 -10.77 10.31
N LEU A 6 -6.53 -9.79 9.45
CA LEU A 6 -7.10 -8.52 9.86
C LEU A 6 -8.55 -8.70 10.31
N LYS A 7 -9.00 -7.77 11.15
CA LYS A 7 -10.37 -7.63 11.63
C LYS A 7 -10.86 -6.21 11.39
N LYS A 8 -12.18 -6.04 11.30
CA LYS A 8 -12.77 -4.70 11.28
C LYS A 8 -12.35 -3.93 12.54
N GLY A 9 -11.92 -2.69 12.35
CA GLY A 9 -11.34 -1.82 13.38
C GLY A 9 -9.82 -1.88 13.46
N ASP A 10 -9.15 -2.82 12.81
CA ASP A 10 -7.69 -2.88 12.79
C ASP A 10 -7.10 -1.65 12.09
N LYS A 11 -6.06 -1.08 12.71
CA LYS A 11 -5.36 0.07 12.14
C LYS A 11 -4.34 -0.38 11.10
N VAL A 12 -4.29 0.31 9.98
CA VAL A 12 -3.31 0.06 8.91
C VAL A 12 -2.55 1.34 8.58
N SER A 13 -1.23 1.27 8.54
CA SER A 13 -0.36 2.42 8.28
C SER A 13 -0.22 2.65 6.78
N LEU A 14 -0.53 3.85 6.29
CA LEU A 14 -0.40 4.25 4.89
C LEU A 14 0.90 5.02 4.68
N GLN A 15 1.84 4.45 3.92
CA GLN A 15 3.23 4.93 3.86
C GLN A 15 3.76 5.11 2.44
N SER A 16 4.54 6.17 2.23
CA SER A 16 5.31 6.37 1.00
C SER A 16 6.69 5.75 1.14
N LEU A 17 6.78 4.43 0.92
CA LEU A 17 8.03 3.66 0.98
C LEU A 17 8.97 3.97 -0.21
N SER A 18 8.39 4.44 -1.32
CA SER A 18 9.08 4.82 -2.54
C SER A 18 8.63 6.23 -2.96
N GLY A 19 7.71 6.35 -3.93
CA GLY A 19 7.21 7.64 -4.40
C GLY A 19 6.38 8.43 -3.38
N GLY A 20 6.59 9.75 -3.36
CA GLY A 20 5.85 10.69 -2.51
C GLY A 20 4.57 11.28 -3.12
N MET A 21 4.07 10.69 -4.22
CA MET A 21 2.94 11.22 -5.00
C MET A 21 1.67 11.44 -4.17
N ALA A 22 1.43 10.62 -3.14
CA ALA A 22 0.27 10.73 -2.27
C ALA A 22 0.07 12.12 -1.65
N GLY A 23 1.18 12.80 -1.32
CA GLY A 23 1.17 14.10 -0.66
C GLY A 23 1.16 15.31 -1.59
N ASP A 24 1.27 15.11 -2.89
CA ASP A 24 1.22 16.21 -3.85
C ASP A 24 -0.23 16.65 -4.10
N GLU A 25 -0.48 17.96 -4.09
CA GLU A 25 -1.84 18.53 -4.27
C GLU A 25 -2.54 18.02 -5.53
N ARG A 26 -1.79 17.79 -6.61
CA ARG A 26 -2.33 17.33 -7.90
C ARG A 26 -2.79 15.87 -7.90
N PHE A 27 -2.48 15.09 -6.86
CA PHE A 27 -2.83 13.67 -6.76
C PHE A 27 -3.55 13.32 -5.45
N ILE A 28 -3.76 14.29 -4.56
CA ILE A 28 -4.35 14.06 -3.24
C ILE A 28 -5.75 13.43 -3.33
N HIS A 29 -6.54 13.76 -4.35
CA HIS A 29 -7.85 13.15 -4.59
C HIS A 29 -7.76 11.63 -4.77
N LYS A 30 -6.75 11.11 -5.48
CA LYS A 30 -6.51 9.66 -5.62
C LYS A 30 -6.25 9.03 -4.26
N PHE A 31 -5.37 9.63 -3.47
CA PHE A 31 -5.09 9.13 -2.13
C PHE A 31 -6.35 9.09 -1.26
N LEU A 32 -7.18 10.14 -1.29
CA LEU A 32 -8.43 10.19 -0.52
C LEU A 32 -9.43 9.11 -0.94
N ILE A 33 -9.55 8.80 -2.24
CA ILE A 33 -10.38 7.70 -2.74
C ILE A 33 -9.87 6.35 -2.21
N GLY A 34 -8.56 6.10 -2.32
CA GLY A 34 -7.95 4.86 -1.82
C GLY A 34 -8.11 4.71 -0.31
N GLU A 35 -7.85 5.77 0.45
CA GLU A 35 -8.06 5.81 1.90
C GLU A 35 -9.52 5.51 2.27
N GLN A 36 -10.47 6.12 1.55
CA GLN A 36 -11.89 5.88 1.81
C GLN A 36 -12.28 4.42 1.59
N ARG A 37 -11.77 3.78 0.53
CA ARG A 37 -12.07 2.36 0.27
C ARG A 37 -11.47 1.42 1.31
N ILE A 38 -10.29 1.75 1.83
CA ILE A 38 -9.70 1.04 2.97
C ILE A 38 -10.59 1.19 4.22
N LYS A 39 -11.18 2.37 4.46
CA LYS A 39 -12.19 2.57 5.52
C LYS A 39 -13.46 1.74 5.27
N ASP A 40 -13.94 1.70 4.04
CA ASP A 40 -15.16 0.98 3.67
C ASP A 40 -15.03 -0.55 3.84
N MET A 41 -13.80 -1.08 3.72
CA MET A 41 -13.48 -2.47 4.08
C MET A 41 -13.52 -2.73 5.60
N GLY A 42 -13.68 -1.68 6.41
CA GLY A 42 -13.75 -1.73 7.86
C GLY A 42 -12.41 -1.58 8.56
N LEU A 43 -11.34 -1.17 7.87
CA LEU A 43 -10.04 -0.87 8.48
C LEU A 43 -9.95 0.60 8.90
N VAL A 44 -8.99 0.91 9.77
CA VAL A 44 -8.73 2.29 10.22
C VAL A 44 -7.39 2.74 9.60
N PRO A 45 -7.39 3.45 8.46
CA PRO A 45 -6.15 3.94 7.89
C PRO A 45 -5.53 5.04 8.75
N VAL A 46 -4.22 4.92 8.97
CA VAL A 46 -3.39 5.88 9.68
C VAL A 46 -2.32 6.38 8.72
N ARG A 47 -2.39 7.66 8.34
CA ARG A 47 -1.34 8.29 7.53
C ARG A 47 -0.10 8.43 8.40
N SER A 48 1.04 7.90 7.96
CA SER A 48 2.29 8.11 8.68
C SER A 48 2.76 9.57 8.57
N GLU A 49 3.65 9.98 9.47
CA GLU A 49 3.96 11.40 9.70
C GLU A 49 4.54 12.10 8.46
N HIS A 50 5.27 11.36 7.63
CA HIS A 50 5.98 11.92 6.49
C HIS A 50 5.36 11.55 5.14
N SER A 51 4.49 10.53 5.09
CA SER A 51 3.98 9.96 3.83
C SER A 51 3.19 10.91 2.94
N MET A 52 2.70 12.04 3.50
CA MET A 52 1.91 13.05 2.80
C MET A 52 2.69 14.34 2.51
N LYS A 53 4.03 14.34 2.59
CA LYS A 53 4.85 15.54 2.37
C LYS A 53 5.24 15.80 0.91
N GLY A 54 4.70 15.03 -0.03
CA GLY A 54 4.87 15.23 -1.47
C GLY A 54 6.16 14.63 -2.04
N PHE A 55 6.23 14.61 -3.37
CA PHE A 55 7.26 13.87 -4.13
C PHE A 55 8.68 14.30 -3.77
N LYS A 56 8.92 15.62 -3.77
CA LYS A 56 10.26 16.18 -3.52
C LYS A 56 10.79 15.82 -2.12
N PHE A 57 10.00 16.07 -1.09
CA PHE A 57 10.41 15.77 0.29
C PHE A 57 10.72 14.29 0.46
N ILE A 58 9.84 13.41 -0.03
CA ILE A 58 10.00 11.97 0.13
C ILE A 58 11.27 11.46 -0.58
N ALA A 59 11.54 11.92 -1.80
CA ALA A 59 12.73 11.54 -2.56
C ALA A 59 14.03 12.00 -1.86
N GLU A 60 14.03 13.20 -1.28
CA GLU A 60 15.21 13.78 -0.62
C GLU A 60 15.47 13.23 0.80
N ASN A 61 14.50 12.52 1.42
CA ASN A 61 14.56 12.12 2.83
C ASN A 61 14.28 10.61 3.03
N PRO A 62 15.17 9.71 2.59
CA PRO A 62 15.02 8.26 2.82
C PRO A 62 15.03 7.87 4.31
N ASP A 63 15.75 8.63 5.15
CA ASP A 63 15.75 8.48 6.61
C ASP A 63 14.36 8.73 7.21
N LYS A 64 13.61 9.70 6.68
CA LYS A 64 12.24 10.00 7.11
C LYS A 64 11.25 8.93 6.66
N ARG A 65 11.44 8.35 5.47
CA ARG A 65 10.66 7.16 5.07
C ARG A 65 10.93 5.96 5.98
N ALA A 66 12.19 5.73 6.33
CA ALA A 66 12.56 4.69 7.29
C ALA A 66 11.97 4.96 8.68
N GLU A 67 11.96 6.22 9.14
CA GLU A 67 11.35 6.60 10.41
C GLU A 67 9.86 6.23 10.46
N ASP A 68 9.10 6.54 9.39
CA ASP A 68 7.70 6.13 9.27
C ASP A 68 7.54 4.60 9.33
N LEU A 69 8.39 3.86 8.60
CA LEU A 69 8.36 2.39 8.62
C LEU A 69 8.65 1.83 10.01
N MET A 70 9.68 2.33 10.68
CA MET A 70 10.07 1.92 12.03
C MET A 70 9.02 2.27 13.07
N LYS A 71 8.33 3.42 12.95
CA LYS A 71 7.20 3.78 13.82
C LYS A 71 6.07 2.76 13.71
N ALA A 72 5.70 2.36 12.50
CA ALA A 72 4.67 1.34 12.30
C ALA A 72 5.07 -0.04 12.84
N PHE A 73 6.33 -0.45 12.66
CA PHE A 73 6.83 -1.69 13.26
C PHE A 73 6.78 -1.65 14.80
N LYS A 74 7.17 -0.53 15.42
CA LYS A 74 7.16 -0.36 16.88
C LYS A 74 5.76 -0.23 17.50
N ASP A 75 4.76 0.22 16.73
CA ASP A 75 3.41 0.45 17.22
C ASP A 75 2.59 -0.86 17.23
N PRO A 76 2.21 -1.43 18.40
CA PRO A 76 1.41 -2.65 18.45
C PRO A 76 -0.04 -2.47 17.96
N GLU A 77 -0.53 -1.23 17.84
CA GLU A 77 -1.87 -0.91 17.37
C GLU A 77 -2.01 -1.03 15.85
N ILE A 78 -0.93 -0.76 15.11
CA ILE A 78 -0.88 -0.98 13.67
C ILE A 78 -0.83 -2.49 13.40
N LYS A 79 -1.66 -3.00 12.49
CA LYS A 79 -1.68 -4.43 12.14
C LYS A 79 -1.09 -4.73 10.78
N MET A 80 -0.96 -3.71 9.92
CA MET A 80 -0.42 -3.83 8.58
C MET A 80 0.14 -2.48 8.10
N ILE A 81 1.11 -2.54 7.20
CA ILE A 81 1.58 -1.39 6.42
C ILE A 81 1.10 -1.54 4.98
N ILE A 82 0.52 -0.49 4.40
CA ILE A 82 0.09 -0.44 3.01
C ILE A 82 0.88 0.67 2.32
N ALA A 83 1.59 0.31 1.25
CA ALA A 83 2.32 1.27 0.44
C ALA A 83 1.35 2.20 -0.30
N ASN A 84 1.66 3.49 -0.31
CA ASN A 84 0.87 4.47 -1.04
C ASN A 84 0.99 4.25 -2.56
N ILE A 85 2.22 4.09 -3.05
CA ILE A 85 2.55 3.84 -4.46
C ILE A 85 3.97 3.25 -4.54
N GLY A 86 4.32 2.66 -5.70
CA GLY A 86 5.69 2.30 -6.03
C GLY A 86 6.58 3.51 -6.35
N GLY A 87 7.63 3.30 -7.15
CA GLY A 87 8.62 4.30 -7.51
C GLY A 87 9.89 3.61 -8.01
N VAL A 88 11.07 4.03 -7.54
CA VAL A 88 12.36 3.48 -8.04
C VAL A 88 13.47 3.39 -6.97
N ASP A 89 13.21 3.79 -5.73
CA ASP A 89 14.26 4.03 -4.74
C ASP A 89 13.93 3.54 -3.31
N SER A 90 12.95 2.65 -3.12
CA SER A 90 12.59 2.15 -1.77
C SER A 90 13.76 1.46 -1.06
N HIS A 91 14.70 0.87 -1.81
CA HIS A 91 15.92 0.27 -1.26
C HIS A 91 16.79 1.26 -0.48
N THR A 92 16.67 2.58 -0.74
CA THR A 92 17.43 3.62 -0.04
C THR A 92 17.05 3.75 1.43
N ILE A 93 15.89 3.24 1.85
CA ILE A 93 15.46 3.28 3.25
C ILE A 93 16.15 2.19 4.09
N ILE A 94 16.61 1.10 3.45
CA ILE A 94 17.14 -0.11 4.12
C ILE A 94 18.30 0.20 5.09
N PRO A 95 19.30 1.04 4.73
CA PRO A 95 20.41 1.37 5.64
C PRO A 95 19.99 2.04 6.95
N TYR A 96 18.77 2.57 7.05
CA TYR A 96 18.25 3.26 8.22
C TYR A 96 17.36 2.37 9.11
N LEU A 97 17.12 1.11 8.72
CA LEU A 97 16.21 0.22 9.42
C LEU A 97 16.93 -0.56 10.54
N ASP A 98 16.27 -0.64 11.70
CA ASP A 98 16.66 -1.56 12.77
C ASP A 98 15.97 -2.90 12.55
N LEU A 99 16.72 -3.86 12.01
CA LEU A 99 16.20 -5.18 11.65
C LEU A 99 15.78 -6.01 12.87
N GLU A 100 16.39 -5.79 14.04
CA GLU A 100 16.00 -6.50 15.26
C GLU A 100 14.65 -6.01 15.77
N VAL A 101 14.36 -4.71 15.66
CA VAL A 101 13.02 -4.18 15.93
C VAL A 101 11.98 -4.79 14.97
N ILE A 102 12.31 -4.89 13.67
CA ILE A 102 11.40 -5.48 12.66
C ILE A 102 11.13 -6.96 12.98
N LYS A 103 12.17 -7.75 13.26
CA LYS A 103 12.05 -9.17 13.62
C LYS A 103 11.20 -9.39 14.87
N ASN A 104 11.35 -8.53 15.87
CA ASN A 104 10.62 -8.66 17.14
C ASN A 104 9.18 -8.13 17.08
N ASN A 105 8.81 -7.40 16.03
CA ASN A 105 7.47 -6.83 15.87
C ASN A 105 6.91 -7.11 14.47
N PRO A 106 6.86 -8.36 14.00
CA PRO A 106 6.54 -8.66 12.61
C PRO A 106 5.16 -8.13 12.23
N LYS A 107 5.08 -7.50 11.06
CA LYS A 107 3.85 -6.96 10.47
C LYS A 107 3.90 -7.15 8.96
N PRO A 108 2.78 -7.51 8.31
CA PRO A 108 2.74 -7.61 6.87
C PRO A 108 2.82 -6.23 6.21
N VAL A 109 3.48 -6.20 5.04
CA VAL A 109 3.45 -5.08 4.10
C VAL A 109 2.61 -5.49 2.88
N LEU A 110 1.72 -4.61 2.43
CA LEU A 110 1.00 -4.71 1.16
C LEU A 110 1.45 -3.62 0.20
N GLY A 111 1.76 -4.01 -1.02
CA GLY A 111 2.10 -3.13 -2.13
C GLY A 111 2.77 -3.91 -3.25
N TYR A 112 3.08 -3.24 -4.36
CA TYR A 112 3.73 -3.87 -5.51
C TYR A 112 4.75 -2.91 -6.15
N SER A 113 5.34 -3.33 -7.28
CA SER A 113 6.35 -2.56 -8.01
C SER A 113 7.58 -2.34 -7.14
N ASP A 114 8.11 -1.14 -7.02
CA ASP A 114 9.32 -0.85 -6.24
C ASP A 114 9.21 -1.14 -4.74
N THR A 115 8.00 -1.35 -4.20
CA THR A 115 7.81 -1.93 -2.85
C THR A 115 8.51 -3.30 -2.70
N THR A 116 8.88 -3.94 -3.82
CA THR A 116 9.63 -5.20 -3.88
C THR A 116 10.89 -5.20 -3.02
N SER A 117 11.67 -4.12 -2.95
CA SER A 117 12.89 -4.14 -2.12
C SER A 117 12.58 -4.36 -0.64
N ILE A 118 11.45 -3.83 -0.16
CA ILE A 118 10.96 -4.04 1.20
C ILE A 118 10.40 -5.44 1.37
N HIS A 119 9.66 -5.96 0.38
CA HIS A 119 9.20 -7.35 0.39
C HIS A 119 10.37 -8.33 0.50
N LEU A 120 11.43 -8.13 -0.28
CA LEU A 120 12.63 -8.97 -0.25
C LEU A 120 13.35 -8.89 1.09
N LEU A 121 13.50 -7.69 1.66
CA LEU A 121 14.07 -7.54 3.01
C LEU A 121 13.25 -8.32 4.02
N LEU A 122 11.93 -8.13 4.07
CA LEU A 122 11.05 -8.80 5.04
C LEU A 122 11.03 -10.32 4.84
N TYR A 123 11.13 -10.78 3.60
CA TYR A 123 11.31 -12.19 3.27
C TYR A 123 12.59 -12.77 3.91
N THR A 124 13.73 -12.05 3.84
CA THR A 124 14.98 -12.51 4.51
C THR A 124 14.84 -12.60 6.03
N LEU A 125 13.88 -11.89 6.62
CA LEU A 125 13.57 -11.91 8.06
C LEU A 125 12.50 -12.95 8.42
N GLY A 126 11.99 -13.71 7.44
CA GLY A 126 10.93 -14.70 7.65
C GLY A 126 9.53 -14.10 7.88
N ILE A 127 9.34 -12.84 7.49
CA ILE A 127 8.07 -12.11 7.63
C ILE A 127 7.28 -12.23 6.34
N GLN A 128 6.04 -12.70 6.45
CA GLN A 128 5.13 -12.78 5.31
C GLN A 128 4.67 -11.39 4.90
N THR A 129 4.68 -11.13 3.58
CA THR A 129 4.15 -9.91 2.97
C THR A 129 3.18 -10.24 1.85
N TYR A 130 2.51 -9.23 1.30
CA TYR A 130 1.52 -9.38 0.24
C TYR A 130 1.90 -8.49 -0.95
N TYR A 131 2.20 -9.14 -2.09
CA TYR A 131 2.42 -8.44 -3.34
C TYR A 131 1.06 -8.15 -3.99
N GLY A 132 0.62 -6.90 -3.99
CA GLY A 132 -0.75 -6.53 -4.35
C GLY A 132 -0.98 -5.02 -4.43
N PRO A 133 -2.25 -4.57 -4.46
CA PRO A 133 -2.55 -3.17 -4.72
C PRO A 133 -1.94 -2.23 -3.68
N SER A 134 -1.70 -0.99 -4.12
CA SER A 134 -1.25 0.14 -3.32
C SER A 134 -2.38 1.16 -3.16
N VAL A 135 -2.24 2.15 -2.27
CA VAL A 135 -3.33 3.12 -2.02
C VAL A 135 -3.74 3.85 -3.31
N LEU A 136 -2.78 4.36 -4.08
CA LEU A 136 -3.06 5.11 -5.31
C LEU A 136 -3.38 4.19 -6.50
N ASP A 137 -2.82 2.98 -6.53
CA ASP A 137 -3.06 2.04 -7.62
C ASP A 137 -3.69 0.72 -7.14
N GLY A 138 -4.88 0.43 -7.65
CA GLY A 138 -5.74 -0.65 -7.20
C GLY A 138 -6.81 -0.16 -6.23
N PHE A 139 -6.44 0.35 -5.05
CA PHE A 139 -7.43 0.90 -4.11
C PHE A 139 -8.10 2.15 -4.66
N ALA A 140 -7.38 3.08 -5.30
CA ALA A 140 -7.96 4.32 -5.81
C ALA A 140 -8.46 4.27 -7.27
N GLU A 141 -8.70 3.08 -7.84
CA GLU A 141 -9.24 2.94 -9.21
C GLU A 141 -10.47 3.84 -9.44
N ASN A 142 -10.63 4.41 -10.63
CA ASN A 142 -11.72 5.36 -10.87
C ASN A 142 -13.10 4.69 -10.71
N VAL A 143 -14.08 5.42 -10.18
CA VAL A 143 -15.45 4.95 -9.89
C VAL A 143 -15.53 3.84 -8.84
N GLU A 144 -14.98 2.65 -9.12
CA GLU A 144 -14.99 1.50 -8.22
C GLU A 144 -13.73 0.63 -8.40
N MET A 145 -13.35 -0.12 -7.36
CA MET A 145 -12.29 -1.12 -7.50
C MET A 145 -12.75 -2.24 -8.45
N HIS A 146 -11.82 -2.77 -9.23
CA HIS A 146 -12.11 -3.97 -10.02
C HIS A 146 -12.51 -5.14 -9.10
N LYS A 147 -13.58 -5.85 -9.47
CA LYS A 147 -14.21 -6.89 -8.64
C LYS A 147 -13.21 -7.93 -8.13
N ILE A 148 -12.39 -8.48 -9.02
CA ILE A 148 -11.41 -9.51 -8.66
C ILE A 148 -10.37 -8.97 -7.67
N THR A 149 -9.86 -7.76 -7.90
CA THR A 149 -8.90 -7.12 -6.97
C THR A 149 -9.51 -6.94 -5.60
N LYS A 150 -10.75 -6.45 -5.52
CA LYS A 150 -11.47 -6.26 -4.26
C LYS A 150 -11.66 -7.60 -3.53
N GLU A 151 -12.20 -8.62 -4.21
CA GLU A 151 -12.46 -9.94 -3.62
C GLU A 151 -11.18 -10.63 -3.15
N SER A 152 -10.10 -10.55 -3.94
CA SER A 152 -8.80 -11.12 -3.56
C SER A 152 -8.19 -10.42 -2.35
N VAL A 153 -8.23 -9.08 -2.30
CA VAL A 153 -7.73 -8.34 -1.13
C VAL A 153 -8.57 -8.65 0.10
N GLU A 154 -9.90 -8.61 -0.01
CA GLU A 154 -10.79 -8.91 1.12
C GLU A 154 -10.55 -10.33 1.66
N THR A 155 -10.39 -11.31 0.79
CA THR A 155 -10.15 -12.69 1.24
C THR A 155 -8.76 -12.84 1.86
N ILE A 156 -7.70 -12.42 1.17
CA ILE A 156 -6.32 -12.59 1.65
C ILE A 156 -6.12 -11.87 2.98
N LEU A 157 -6.68 -10.66 3.15
CA LEU A 157 -6.47 -9.87 4.37
C LEU A 157 -7.35 -10.32 5.54
N PHE A 158 -8.59 -10.77 5.32
CA PHE A 158 -9.55 -11.07 6.39
C PHE A 158 -9.80 -12.55 6.65
N THR A 159 -9.42 -13.44 5.74
CA THR A 159 -9.49 -14.90 5.98
C THR A 159 -8.10 -15.51 6.01
N ASN A 160 -7.15 -14.97 5.23
CA ASN A 160 -5.81 -15.54 5.03
C ASN A 160 -5.88 -17.01 4.56
N GLU A 161 -6.95 -17.34 3.83
CA GLU A 161 -7.14 -18.62 3.15
C GLU A 161 -6.41 -18.60 1.81
N GLU A 162 -5.82 -19.73 1.43
CA GLU A 162 -5.31 -19.91 0.08
C GLU A 162 -6.48 -19.89 -0.90
N GLN A 163 -6.40 -19.02 -1.90
CA GLN A 163 -7.36 -18.94 -2.97
C GLN A 163 -6.79 -19.56 -4.23
N GLU A 164 -7.64 -20.29 -4.96
CA GLU A 164 -7.35 -20.60 -6.35
C GLU A 164 -7.28 -19.28 -7.14
N VAL A 165 -6.20 -19.10 -7.90
CA VAL A 165 -6.03 -17.89 -8.70
C VAL A 165 -6.99 -17.94 -9.89
N ILE A 166 -8.03 -17.12 -9.83
CA ILE A 166 -9.01 -16.99 -10.91
C ILE A 166 -8.44 -16.07 -11.99
N GLN A 167 -8.45 -16.52 -13.24
CA GLN A 167 -8.09 -15.68 -14.37
C GLN A 167 -9.12 -14.56 -14.56
N ALA A 168 -8.64 -13.31 -14.54
CA ALA A 168 -9.46 -12.17 -14.87
C ALA A 168 -9.95 -12.25 -16.32
N GLN A 169 -11.27 -12.12 -16.51
CA GLN A 169 -11.91 -12.12 -17.83
C GLN A 169 -11.74 -10.78 -18.55
N GLU A 170 -11.42 -9.73 -17.80
CA GLU A 170 -11.18 -8.40 -18.31
C GLU A 170 -9.97 -7.77 -17.61
N TRP A 171 -9.23 -6.92 -18.33
CA TRP A 171 -8.07 -6.21 -17.82
C TRP A 171 -7.94 -4.83 -18.46
N THR A 172 -7.20 -3.92 -17.84
CA THR A 172 -6.93 -2.61 -18.43
C THR A 172 -5.54 -2.10 -18.06
N SER A 173 -4.95 -1.34 -18.97
CA SER A 173 -3.79 -0.48 -18.75
C SER A 173 -3.97 0.87 -19.44
N GLU A 174 -5.22 1.25 -19.72
CA GLU A 174 -5.56 2.55 -20.29
C GLU A 174 -4.96 3.65 -19.42
N PHE A 175 -4.26 4.60 -20.02
CA PHE A 175 -3.75 5.74 -19.28
C PHE A 175 -4.84 6.80 -19.12
N LEU A 176 -5.13 7.16 -17.86
CA LEU A 176 -5.97 8.32 -17.51
C LEU A 176 -5.14 9.17 -16.56
N ASP A 177 -4.98 10.44 -16.91
CA ASP A 177 -4.07 11.35 -16.21
C ASP A 177 -4.62 11.71 -14.83
N TRP A 178 -3.97 11.22 -13.78
CA TRP A 178 -4.34 11.51 -12.40
C TRP A 178 -4.12 12.96 -11.98
N THR A 179 -3.54 13.83 -12.82
CA THR A 179 -3.56 15.28 -12.55
C THR A 179 -4.91 15.93 -12.90
N ASN A 180 -5.80 15.20 -13.59
CA ASN A 180 -7.14 15.66 -13.95
C ASN A 180 -8.20 14.90 -13.14
N GLU A 181 -8.72 15.55 -12.10
CA GLU A 181 -9.72 14.99 -11.18
C GLU A 181 -11.03 14.58 -11.87
N SER A 182 -11.34 15.14 -13.05
CA SER A 182 -12.55 14.74 -13.78
C SER A 182 -12.53 13.26 -14.20
N PHE A 183 -11.35 12.64 -14.30
CA PHE A 183 -11.25 11.22 -14.60
C PHE A 183 -11.63 10.30 -13.45
N ASP A 184 -11.72 10.77 -12.20
CA ASP A 184 -12.17 9.93 -11.08
C ASP A 184 -13.58 9.34 -11.30
N TYR A 185 -14.39 10.02 -12.11
CA TYR A 185 -15.75 9.63 -12.48
C TYR A 185 -15.82 8.83 -13.80
N VAL A 186 -14.68 8.53 -14.41
CA VAL A 186 -14.58 7.82 -15.69
C VAL A 186 -14.05 6.41 -15.47
N LYS A 187 -14.87 5.41 -15.77
CA LYS A 187 -14.42 4.01 -15.81
C LYS A 187 -13.42 3.82 -16.93
N ARG A 188 -12.32 3.13 -16.64
CA ARG A 188 -11.36 2.72 -17.68
C ARG A 188 -12.00 1.78 -18.68
N LYS A 189 -11.54 1.85 -19.92
CA LYS A 189 -11.89 0.89 -20.96
C LYS A 189 -11.28 -0.47 -20.62
N MET A 190 -12.12 -1.48 -20.55
CA MET A 190 -11.72 -2.86 -20.30
C MET A 190 -11.39 -3.58 -21.62
N ASN A 191 -10.34 -4.39 -21.60
CA ASN A 191 -9.97 -5.35 -22.64
C ASN A 191 -10.40 -6.75 -22.20
N LYS A 192 -10.72 -7.62 -23.17
CA LYS A 192 -10.96 -9.06 -22.95
C LYS A 192 -9.70 -9.86 -23.20
#